data_AF-A0A372QH05-F1
#
_entry.id   AF-A0A372QH05-F1
#
_cell.length_a   1.000
_cell.length_b   1.000
_cell.length_c   1.000
_cell.angle_alpha   90.00
_cell.angle_beta   90.00
_cell.angle_gamma   90.00
#
_symmetry.space_group_name_H-M   'P 1'
#
loop_
_entity.id
_entity.type
_entity.pdbx_description
1 polymer ?
#
loop_
_entity_poly.entity_id
_entity_poly.type
_entity_poly.pdbx_seq_one_letter_code
_entity_poly.pdbx_strand_id
1 'polypeptide(L)'
;MSFRKRAKTNKANAVAIYTRVKGHPVENSLLFCNYCDLSVEWRHKSTVDSHCLGKKHLSQKKKIYEANNDKKNQQSLETTLLAAESKREVVESLIQAFANANIPLEKINYLLPFFKKYLK
;
A
#
# COMPACT_ATOMS: atom_id res chain seq x y z
N MET A 1 32.30 30.61 29.79
CA MET A 1 31.18 30.01 29.03
C MET A 1 30.93 30.88 27.81
N SER A 2 31.26 30.41 26.61
CA SER A 2 31.28 31.25 25.40
C SER A 2 30.27 30.70 24.39
N PHE A 3 29.24 31.50 24.13
CA PHE A 3 28.22 31.25 23.11
C PHE A 3 28.84 31.36 21.72
N ARG A 4 28.70 30.34 20.87
CA ARG A 4 29.01 30.43 19.44
C ARG A 4 27.77 30.12 18.59
N LYS A 5 27.66 30.96 17.56
CA LYS A 5 26.45 31.32 16.81
C LYS A 5 25.95 30.18 15.92
N ARG A 6 24.62 30.03 15.88
CA ARG A 6 23.87 29.19 14.95
C ARG A 6 23.92 29.82 13.56
N ALA A 7 24.66 29.25 12.62
CA ALA A 7 24.54 29.56 11.20
C ALA A 7 23.46 28.64 10.59
N LYS A 8 22.21 29.12 10.52
CA LYS A 8 21.21 28.54 9.61
C LYS A 8 21.54 29.03 8.20
N THR A 9 22.24 28.23 7.42
CA THR A 9 22.25 28.42 5.96
C THR A 9 21.01 27.70 5.40
N ASN A 10 19.92 28.45 5.21
CA ASN A 10 18.87 28.05 4.27
C ASN A 10 19.47 28.12 2.87
N LYS A 11 20.00 27.00 2.36
CA LYS A 11 20.13 26.81 0.92
C LYS A 11 18.83 26.22 0.42
N ALA A 12 17.90 27.11 0.08
CA ALA A 12 16.92 26.78 -0.95
C ALA A 12 17.72 26.50 -2.23
N ASN A 13 17.60 25.31 -2.80
CA ASN A 13 17.90 25.07 -4.21
C ASN A 13 17.10 23.87 -4.72
N ALA A 14 16.11 24.23 -5.55
CA ALA A 14 15.41 23.44 -6.56
C ALA A 14 14.84 22.08 -6.15
N VAL A 15 13.58 22.08 -5.69
CA VAL A 15 12.72 20.90 -5.76
C VAL A 15 12.36 20.66 -7.23
N ALA A 16 13.07 19.75 -7.89
CA ALA A 16 12.58 19.16 -9.14
C ALA A 16 11.61 18.02 -8.78
N ILE A 17 10.31 18.35 -8.75
CA ILE A 17 9.23 17.36 -8.61
C ILE A 17 9.13 16.61 -9.95
N TYR A 18 9.63 15.39 -10.01
CA TYR A 18 9.32 14.49 -11.12
C TYR A 18 8.01 13.76 -10.81
N THR A 19 6.99 14.16 -11.55
CA THR A 19 5.64 13.60 -11.54
C THR A 19 5.63 12.10 -11.85
N ARG A 20 4.77 11.40 -11.12
CA ARG A 20 4.34 10.01 -11.35
C ARG A 20 3.90 9.81 -12.81
N VAL A 21 4.75 9.25 -13.66
CA VAL A 21 4.36 8.79 -15.00
C VAL A 21 5.01 7.43 -15.29
N LYS A 22 4.20 6.51 -15.80
CA LYS A 22 4.59 5.21 -16.32
C LYS A 22 5.61 5.39 -17.45
N GLY A 23 6.78 4.73 -17.35
CA GLY A 23 7.79 4.66 -18.41
C GLY A 23 9.16 5.11 -17.92
N HIS A 24 10.09 4.17 -17.79
CA HIS A 24 11.47 4.44 -17.35
C HIS A 24 12.23 5.29 -18.38
N PRO A 25 13.07 6.24 -17.91
CA PRO A 25 14.51 6.09 -18.10
C PRO A 25 15.29 6.28 -16.78
N VAL A 26 16.13 5.29 -16.46
CA VAL A 26 16.98 5.23 -15.26
C VAL A 26 18.27 6.04 -15.50
N GLU A 27 18.15 7.37 -15.60
CA GLU A 27 19.31 8.27 -15.79
C GLU A 27 19.68 9.05 -14.52
N ASN A 28 18.76 9.14 -13.56
CA ASN A 28 19.00 9.82 -12.29
C ASN A 28 19.21 8.77 -11.20
N SER A 29 20.40 8.72 -10.61
CA SER A 29 20.82 7.67 -9.67
C SER A 29 20.16 7.77 -8.28
N LEU A 30 18.86 8.07 -8.25
CA LEU A 30 18.05 8.30 -7.06
C LEU A 30 16.90 7.26 -7.00
N LEU A 31 16.73 6.64 -5.84
CA LEU A 31 15.56 5.82 -5.47
C LEU A 31 14.63 6.65 -4.58
N PHE A 32 13.33 6.53 -4.79
CA PHE A 32 12.36 7.19 -3.94
C PHE A 32 11.92 6.28 -2.79
N CYS A 33 12.00 6.79 -1.56
CA CYS A 33 11.55 6.06 -0.38
C CYS A 33 10.11 6.41 -0.01
N ASN A 34 9.21 5.45 -0.18
CA ASN A 34 7.78 5.59 0.14
C ASN A 34 7.49 5.83 1.63
N TYR A 35 8.37 5.39 2.53
CA TYR A 35 8.19 5.63 3.96
C TYR A 35 8.56 7.06 4.31
N CYS A 36 9.67 7.58 3.76
CA CYS A 36 10.23 8.86 4.14
C CYS A 36 9.76 10.04 3.27
N ASP A 37 9.13 9.77 2.12
CA ASP A 37 8.82 10.74 1.06
C ASP A 37 10.07 11.53 0.62
N LEU A 38 11.16 10.80 0.41
CA LEU A 38 12.47 11.36 0.07
C LEU A 38 13.16 10.55 -1.01
N SER A 39 13.86 11.24 -1.91
CA SER A 39 14.77 10.63 -2.87
C SER A 39 16.13 10.36 -2.22
N VAL A 40 16.69 9.18 -2.48
CA VAL A 40 17.91 8.65 -1.88
C VAL A 40 18.83 8.18 -2.99
N GLU A 41 20.07 8.63 -3.01
CA GLU A 41 21.05 8.15 -3.98
C GLU A 41 21.34 6.66 -3.77
N TRP A 42 21.27 5.87 -4.85
CA TRP A 42 21.45 4.41 -4.77
C TRP A 42 22.78 3.92 -5.31
N ARG A 43 23.62 4.82 -5.84
CA ARG A 43 24.95 4.48 -6.40
C ARG A 43 25.80 3.68 -5.43
N HIS A 44 25.64 3.92 -4.13
CA HIS A 44 26.34 3.19 -3.07
C HIS A 44 25.36 2.50 -2.13
N LYS A 45 25.56 1.19 -1.92
CA LYS A 45 24.78 0.39 -0.97
C LYS A 45 24.78 0.99 0.43
N SER A 46 25.92 1.54 0.87
CA SER A 46 26.04 2.19 2.18
C SER A 46 25.09 3.38 2.36
N THR A 47 24.82 4.14 1.30
CA THR A 47 23.86 5.27 1.33
C THR A 47 22.44 4.77 1.53
N VAL A 48 22.04 3.72 0.82
CA VAL A 48 20.73 3.09 0.96
C VAL A 48 20.58 2.43 2.33
N ASP A 49 21.61 1.72 2.80
CA ASP A 49 21.61 1.07 4.12
C ASP A 49 21.53 2.11 5.24
N SER A 50 22.32 3.18 5.16
CA SER A 50 22.29 4.27 6.13
C SER A 50 20.92 4.95 6.19
N HIS A 51 20.26 5.12 5.02
CA HIS A 51 18.90 5.62 4.96
C HIS A 51 17.90 4.67 5.63
N CYS A 52 17.88 3.40 5.24
CA CYS A 52 16.91 2.40 5.70
C CYS A 52 17.06 2.07 7.19
N LEU A 53 18.29 2.09 7.71
CA LEU A 53 18.62 1.85 9.12
C LEU A 53 18.58 3.13 9.96
N GLY A 54 18.39 4.28 9.32
CA GLY A 54 18.30 5.57 9.99
C GLY A 54 17.09 5.64 10.94
N LYS A 55 17.27 6.27 12.10
CA LYS A 55 16.22 6.41 13.13
C LYS A 55 14.91 7.01 12.58
N LYS A 56 15.02 7.97 11.65
CA LYS A 56 13.86 8.60 11.00
C LYS A 56 13.04 7.57 10.21
N HIS A 57 13.70 6.83 9.31
CA HIS A 57 13.06 5.79 8.49
C HIS A 57 12.39 4.73 9.37
N LEU A 58 13.11 4.20 10.36
CA LEU A 58 12.56 3.19 11.27
C LEU A 58 11.34 3.69 12.05
N SER A 59 11.39 4.94 12.54
CA SER A 59 10.26 5.54 13.26
C SER A 59 9.03 5.71 12.37
N GLN A 60 9.22 6.12 11.11
CA GLN A 60 8.12 6.36 10.17
C GLN A 60 7.52 5.04 9.69
N LYS A 61 8.37 4.04 9.41
CA LYS A 61 7.96 2.67 9.12
C LYS A 61 7.11 2.09 10.26
N LYS A 62 7.53 2.26 11.51
CA LYS A 62 6.78 1.80 12.69
C LYS A 62 5.42 2.50 12.81
N LYS A 63 5.37 3.82 12.69
CA LYS A 63 4.11 4.59 12.73
C LYS A 63 3.11 4.16 11.65
N ILE A 64 3.58 3.93 10.43
CA ILE A 64 2.72 3.49 9.32
C ILE A 64 2.20 2.06 9.58
N TYR A 65 3.04 1.19 10.13
CA TYR A 65 2.62 -0.16 10.51
C TYR A 65 1.54 -0.14 11.60
N GLU A 66 1.74 0.64 12.67
CA GLU A 66 0.78 0.82 13.76
C GLU A 66 -0.55 1.39 13.25
N ALA A 67 -0.51 2.50 12.49
CA ALA A 67 -1.71 3.11 11.92
C ALA A 67 -2.48 2.16 10.99
N ASN A 68 -1.79 1.29 10.24
CA ASN A 68 -2.45 0.28 9.42
C ASN A 68 -3.05 -0.86 10.25
N ASN A 69 -2.45 -1.20 11.38
CA ASN A 69 -2.99 -2.21 12.29
C ASN A 69 -4.23 -1.66 13.03
N ASP A 70 -4.19 -0.41 13.44
CA ASP A 70 -5.34 0.27 14.06
C ASP A 70 -6.51 0.39 13.08
N LYS A 71 -6.24 0.68 11.80
CA LYS A 71 -7.26 0.67 10.73
C LYS A 71 -7.85 -0.72 10.46
N LYS A 72 -7.10 -1.80 10.65
CA LYS A 72 -7.66 -3.16 10.60
C LYS A 72 -8.61 -3.43 11.75
N ASN A 73 -8.35 -2.83 12.91
CA ASN A 73 -9.21 -2.94 14.10
C ASN A 73 -10.37 -1.93 14.10
N GLN A 74 -10.29 -0.86 13.33
CA GLN A 74 -11.35 0.12 13.11
C GLN A 74 -11.97 -0.03 11.71
N GLN A 75 -12.73 -1.11 11.51
CA GLN A 75 -13.65 -1.17 10.37
C GLN A 75 -14.82 -0.21 10.59
N SER A 76 -15.07 0.68 9.63
CA SER A 76 -16.25 1.56 9.65
C SER A 76 -17.51 0.74 9.36
N LEU A 77 -18.65 1.13 9.96
CA LEU A 77 -19.95 0.54 9.63
C LEU A 77 -20.22 0.55 8.12
N GLU A 78 -19.86 1.65 7.45
CA GLU A 78 -19.98 1.78 5.99
C GLU A 78 -19.16 0.73 5.24
N THR A 79 -17.92 0.48 5.65
CA THR A 79 -17.07 -0.55 5.01
C THR A 79 -17.62 -1.96 5.21
N THR A 80 -18.23 -2.23 6.36
CA THR A 80 -18.89 -3.52 6.64
C THR A 80 -20.16 -3.68 5.81
N LEU A 81 -20.96 -2.62 5.66
CA LEU A 81 -22.16 -2.62 4.83
C LEU A 81 -21.81 -2.84 3.35
N LEU A 82 -20.81 -2.12 2.82
CA LEU A 82 -20.34 -2.29 1.44
C LEU A 82 -19.82 -3.72 1.20
N ALA A 83 -19.07 -4.28 2.15
CA ALA A 83 -18.60 -5.67 2.05
C ALA A 83 -19.75 -6.69 2.10
N ALA A 84 -20.80 -6.42 2.87
CA ALA A 84 -21.99 -7.27 2.92
C ALA A 84 -22.80 -7.18 1.63
N GLU A 85 -22.96 -5.98 1.08
CA GLU A 85 -23.67 -5.75 -0.17
C GLU A 85 -22.96 -6.39 -1.36
N SER A 86 -21.64 -6.24 -1.45
CA SER A 86 -20.83 -6.91 -2.49
C SER A 86 -20.96 -8.44 -2.42
N LYS A 87 -21.00 -9.03 -1.22
CA LYS A 87 -21.22 -10.48 -1.06
C LYS A 87 -22.62 -10.89 -1.53
N ARG A 88 -23.64 -10.09 -1.22
CA ARG A 88 -25.03 -10.35 -1.64
C ARG A 88 -25.14 -10.36 -3.17
N GLU A 89 -24.56 -9.35 -3.83
CA GLU A 89 -24.59 -9.22 -5.29
C GLU A 89 -23.96 -10.44 -6.00
N VAL A 90 -22.83 -10.94 -5.47
CA VAL A 90 -22.17 -12.14 -6.01
C VAL A 90 -23.06 -13.38 -5.86
N VAL A 91 -23.71 -13.54 -4.71
CA VAL A 91 -24.62 -14.67 -4.46
C VAL A 91 -25.83 -14.62 -5.40
N GLU A 92 -26.45 -13.45 -5.55
CA GLU A 92 -27.59 -13.26 -6.46
C GLU A 92 -27.19 -13.56 -7.91
N SER A 93 -26.04 -13.06 -8.36
CA SER A 93 -25.51 -13.32 -9.71
C SER A 93 -25.25 -14.80 -9.96
N LEU A 94 -24.73 -15.53 -8.95
CA LEU A 94 -24.49 -16.96 -9.04
C LEU A 94 -25.81 -17.74 -9.15
N ILE A 95 -26.80 -17.42 -8.32
CA ILE A 95 -28.12 -18.07 -8.35
C ILE A 95 -28.78 -17.85 -9.71
N GLN A 96 -28.73 -16.62 -10.22
CA GLN A 96 -29.29 -16.27 -11.53
C GLN A 96 -28.64 -17.08 -12.66
N ALA A 97 -27.31 -17.20 -12.66
CA ALA A 97 -26.59 -17.99 -13.65
C ALA A 97 -26.98 -19.48 -13.61
N PHE A 98 -27.18 -20.04 -12.42
CA PHE A 98 -27.58 -21.44 -12.24
C PHE A 98 -29.02 -21.66 -12.68
N ALA A 99 -29.93 -20.76 -12.32
CA ALA A 99 -31.31 -20.80 -12.77
C ALA A 99 -31.40 -20.74 -14.30
N ASN A 100 -30.66 -19.83 -14.93
CA ASN A 100 -30.63 -19.68 -16.39
C ASN A 100 -30.05 -20.91 -17.09
N ALA A 101 -29.06 -21.56 -16.48
CA ALA A 101 -28.45 -22.79 -17.00
C ALA A 101 -29.25 -24.05 -16.64
N ASN A 102 -30.38 -23.91 -15.94
CA ASN A 102 -31.18 -25.02 -15.41
C ASN A 102 -30.35 -25.99 -14.53
N ILE A 103 -29.41 -25.45 -13.75
CA ILE A 103 -28.56 -26.20 -12.83
C ILE A 103 -29.20 -26.14 -11.43
N PRO A 104 -29.46 -27.29 -10.78
CA PRO A 104 -30.01 -27.31 -9.42
C PRO A 104 -29.07 -26.63 -8.42
N LEU A 105 -29.61 -25.76 -7.57
CA LEU A 105 -28.82 -24.98 -6.61
C LEU A 105 -28.13 -25.85 -5.55
N GLU A 106 -28.68 -27.02 -5.24
CA GLU A 106 -28.07 -28.00 -4.33
C GLU A 106 -26.69 -28.45 -4.82
N LYS A 107 -26.45 -28.33 -6.14
CA LYS A 107 -25.16 -28.68 -6.75
C LYS A 107 -24.05 -27.67 -6.47
N ILE A 108 -24.37 -26.46 -6.01
CA ILE A 108 -23.37 -25.44 -5.62
C ILE A 108 -22.42 -25.98 -4.54
N ASN A 109 -22.91 -26.81 -3.63
CA ASN A 109 -22.11 -27.39 -2.56
C ASN A 109 -20.94 -28.26 -3.08
N TYR A 110 -21.12 -28.93 -4.22
CA TYR A 110 -20.04 -29.70 -4.86
C TYR A 110 -18.99 -28.82 -5.53
N LEU A 111 -19.33 -27.56 -5.81
CA LEU A 111 -18.42 -26.58 -6.41
C LEU A 111 -17.66 -25.77 -5.34
N LEU A 112 -18.06 -25.81 -4.08
CA LEU A 112 -17.32 -25.15 -2.98
C LEU A 112 -15.84 -25.54 -2.93
N PRO A 113 -15.44 -26.82 -3.07
CA PRO A 113 -14.02 -27.18 -3.14
C PRO A 113 -13.31 -26.57 -4.33
N PHE A 114 -13.97 -26.49 -5.49
CA PHE A 114 -13.43 -25.85 -6.69
C PHE A 114 -13.21 -24.35 -6.46
N PHE A 115 -14.22 -23.65 -5.93
CA PHE A 115 -14.11 -22.23 -5.61
C PHE A 115 -13.00 -21.96 -4.59
N LYS A 116 -12.92 -22.73 -3.50
CA LYS A 116 -11.83 -22.58 -2.51
C LYS A 116 -10.44 -22.82 -3.09
N LYS A 117 -10.32 -23.68 -4.11
CA LYS A 117 -9.03 -24.01 -4.73
C LYS A 117 -8.56 -22.94 -5.71
N TYR A 118 -9.47 -22.33 -6.46
CA TYR A 118 -9.11 -21.48 -7.61
C TYR A 118 -9.52 -20.02 -7.48
N LEU A 119 -10.51 -19.70 -6.63
CA LEU A 119 -10.87 -18.33 -6.28
C LEU A 119 -10.12 -17.96 -4.98
N LYS A 120 -9.27 -16.95 -5.06
CA LYS A 120 -8.48 -16.43 -3.93
C LYS A 120 -9.28 -15.47 -3.08
#